data_AF-A0A918L1Y0-F1
#
_entry.id   AF-A0A918L1Y0-F1
#
_cell.length_a   1.000
_cell.length_b   1.000
_cell.length_c   1.000
_cell.angle_alpha   90.00
_cell.angle_beta   90.00
_cell.angle_gamma   90.00
#
_symmetry.space_group_name_H-M   'P 1'
#
loop_
_entity.id
_entity.type
_entity.pdbx_description
1 polymer ?
#
loop_
_entity_poly.entity_id
_entity_poly.type
_entity_poly.pdbx_seq_one_letter_code
_entity_poly.pdbx_strand_id
1 'polypeptide(L)'
;MRFLALHGRLDSCEGTGRAIVIVRIVAVTSQGVPHSIERRALRVEPDEGVFFTPAVWRAPTPGRVRLQCLPEAVRRSDPRPGRPAPASRERFTYLGRPRGMNKQRLTFTSLILLPLVVSCGSEMGSVSVGSGLSTDSVTGVRWAVDSLTVDGKQTAAPKGASLEIGKNGKVHGSTGCNNFRATAKMTGGSITFEGAGFTEMACDDVPLAFEDSLHSTLTGGRLEARIKGGGLTLTSDSGDKVQLSEEKPAQLYGIKWTVDALVDDNTARALPPGADGKVWFTLDKKSSRFTGSLGCNRVTAQATVRDGHITLGPLGTTRRMCSGALMETERAMQDLLQKKIAYEGDHRGITLTGDNGQGISATPGN
;
A
#
# COMPACT_ATOMS: atom_id res chain seq x y z
N MET A 1 32.58 43.42 -2.04
CA MET A 1 31.19 42.92 -1.87
C MET A 1 30.59 42.74 -3.25
N ARG A 2 30.24 41.51 -3.66
CA ARG A 2 29.45 41.28 -4.88
C ARG A 2 28.02 41.00 -4.46
N PHE A 3 27.08 41.83 -4.90
CA PHE A 3 25.66 41.57 -4.78
C PHE A 3 25.26 40.63 -5.93
N LEU A 4 24.67 39.48 -5.63
CA LEU A 4 24.12 38.59 -6.64
C LEU A 4 22.62 38.85 -6.77
N ALA A 5 22.21 39.36 -7.94
CA ALA A 5 20.81 39.44 -8.31
C ALA A 5 20.35 38.09 -8.88
N LEU A 6 19.47 37.39 -8.17
CA LEU A 6 18.81 36.18 -8.67
C LEU A 6 17.81 36.58 -9.77
N HIS A 7 18.11 36.22 -11.01
CA HIS A 7 17.19 36.40 -12.14
C HIS A 7 16.49 35.08 -12.42
N GLY A 8 15.18 35.03 -12.23
CA GLY A 8 14.31 33.95 -12.68
C GLY A 8 13.27 34.53 -13.63
N ARG A 9 13.12 33.94 -14.83
CA ARG A 9 12.06 34.29 -15.79
C ARG A 9 10.93 33.28 -15.62
N LEU A 10 9.72 33.76 -15.34
CA LEU A 10 8.49 32.98 -15.43
C LEU A 10 7.96 33.16 -16.85
N ASP A 11 7.95 32.09 -17.65
CA ASP A 11 7.25 32.10 -18.92
C ASP A 11 5.75 31.92 -18.65
N SER A 12 4.93 32.79 -19.25
CA SER A 12 3.48 32.99 -19.08
C SER A 12 2.70 31.74 -18.62
N CYS A 13 2.00 31.82 -17.48
CA CYS A 13 0.98 30.83 -17.09
C CYS A 13 -0.32 31.18 -17.85
N GLU A 14 -0.42 30.74 -19.11
CA GLU A 14 -1.58 30.95 -19.97
C GLU A 14 -2.79 30.13 -19.50
N GLY A 15 -3.95 30.78 -19.39
CA GLY A 15 -5.25 30.11 -19.27
C GLY A 15 -5.72 29.80 -17.86
N THR A 16 -5.96 30.82 -17.03
CA THR A 16 -7.10 30.92 -16.08
C THR A 16 -6.99 32.24 -15.33
N GLY A 17 -8.08 33.00 -15.25
CA GLY A 17 -8.10 34.29 -14.57
C GLY A 17 -7.72 34.16 -13.08
N ARG A 18 -6.89 35.10 -12.60
CA ARG A 18 -6.39 35.25 -11.22
C ARG A 18 -5.70 34.00 -10.66
N ALA A 19 -4.38 33.90 -10.80
CA ALA A 19 -3.56 32.91 -10.10
C ALA A 19 -2.82 33.56 -8.91
N ILE A 20 -2.87 32.93 -7.73
CA ILE A 20 -1.96 33.25 -6.61
C ILE A 20 -0.70 32.40 -6.79
N VAL A 21 0.46 33.03 -7.02
CA VAL A 21 1.73 32.32 -7.18
C VAL A 21 2.38 32.14 -5.80
N ILE A 22 2.58 30.89 -5.39
CA ILE A 22 3.33 30.55 -4.18
C ILE A 22 4.77 30.24 -4.58
N VAL A 23 5.70 31.16 -4.29
CA VAL A 23 7.12 30.96 -4.55
C VAL A 23 7.77 30.26 -3.36
N ARG A 24 8.34 29.07 -3.58
CA ARG A 24 9.10 28.33 -2.57
C ARG A 24 10.59 28.48 -2.88
N ILE A 25 11.30 29.27 -2.07
CA ILE A 25 12.75 29.42 -2.20
C ILE A 25 13.41 28.42 -1.24
N VAL A 26 14.23 27.52 -1.79
CA VAL A 26 15.03 26.58 -1.00
C VAL A 26 16.49 26.98 -1.19
N ALA A 27 17.13 27.49 -0.14
CA ALA A 27 18.57 27.71 -0.13
C ALA A 27 19.25 26.41 0.29
N VAL A 28 19.97 25.77 -0.64
CA VAL A 28 20.80 24.59 -0.35
C VAL A 28 22.25 25.08 -0.23
N THR A 29 22.82 25.00 0.96
CA THR A 29 24.27 25.13 1.14
C THR A 29 24.91 23.75 1.05
N SER A 30 26.19 23.69 0.71
CA SER A 30 26.95 22.44 0.48
C SER A 30 27.13 21.55 1.72
N GLN A 31 26.43 21.84 2.83
CA GLN A 31 26.45 21.05 4.07
C GLN A 31 25.06 20.54 4.51
N GLY A 32 24.05 20.57 3.64
CA GLY A 32 22.87 19.70 3.79
C GLY A 32 21.89 20.02 4.94
N VAL A 33 22.06 21.10 5.69
CA VAL A 33 21.10 21.51 6.73
C VAL A 33 20.27 22.71 6.24
N PRO A 34 18.96 22.58 5.98
CA PRO A 34 18.11 23.70 5.59
C PRO A 34 17.77 24.57 6.80
N HIS A 35 18.21 25.84 6.81
CA HIS A 35 17.72 26.84 7.74
C HIS A 35 16.68 27.75 7.06
N SER A 36 15.49 27.79 7.68
CA SER A 36 14.31 28.63 7.39
C SER A 36 13.60 28.44 6.04
N ILE A 37 12.32 28.07 6.11
CA ILE A 37 11.37 28.08 4.99
C ILE A 37 10.40 29.23 5.25
N GLU A 38 10.57 30.37 4.59
CA GLU A 38 9.56 31.42 4.60
C GLU A 38 8.64 31.22 3.38
N ARG A 39 7.33 31.08 3.61
CA ARG A 39 6.31 31.04 2.56
C ARG A 39 5.62 32.41 2.53
N ARG A 40 5.75 33.16 1.44
CA ARG A 40 4.89 34.33 1.18
C ARG A 40 3.99 34.06 -0.02
N ALA A 41 2.71 34.31 0.15
CA ALA A 41 1.74 34.41 -0.94
C ALA A 41 1.69 35.86 -1.40
N LEU A 42 1.89 36.12 -2.69
CA LEU A 42 1.74 37.45 -3.28
C LEU A 42 0.73 37.38 -4.44
N ARG A 43 -0.10 38.41 -4.54
CA ARG A 43 -1.14 38.56 -5.55
C ARG A 43 -0.54 39.25 -6.77
N VAL A 44 -0.73 38.70 -7.97
CA VAL A 44 -0.19 39.25 -9.22
C VAL A 44 -1.32 39.44 -10.22
N GLU A 45 -1.35 40.58 -10.92
CA GLU A 45 -2.30 40.88 -12.01
C GLU A 45 -1.70 40.54 -13.39
N PRO A 46 -2.52 40.25 -14.42
CA PRO A 46 -2.10 39.34 -15.50
C PRO A 46 -1.14 39.87 -16.57
N ASP A 47 -0.88 41.17 -16.69
CA ASP A 47 -0.27 41.71 -17.92
C ASP A 47 0.99 42.59 -17.74
N GLU A 48 1.62 42.59 -16.56
CA GLU A 48 2.94 43.24 -16.39
C GLU A 48 3.99 42.21 -15.96
N GLY A 49 5.10 42.15 -16.72
CA GLY A 49 6.25 41.32 -16.38
C GLY A 49 6.74 41.62 -14.96
N VAL A 50 6.86 40.58 -14.15
CA VAL A 50 7.23 40.71 -12.73
C VAL A 50 8.73 41.02 -12.61
N PHE A 51 9.07 42.25 -12.22
CA PHE A 51 10.41 42.61 -11.76
C PHE A 51 10.50 42.45 -10.24
N PHE A 52 11.38 41.58 -9.76
CA PHE A 52 11.63 41.41 -8.33
C PHE A 52 12.64 42.46 -7.85
N THR A 53 12.30 43.23 -6.80
CA THR A 53 13.30 43.95 -6.02
C THR A 53 14.01 42.95 -5.10
N PRO A 54 15.35 42.84 -5.14
CA PRO A 54 16.05 41.84 -4.33
C PRO A 54 15.99 42.25 -2.86
N ALA A 55 15.35 41.42 -2.04
CA ALA A 55 15.69 41.39 -0.62
C ALA A 55 17.16 40.96 -0.50
N VAL A 56 17.98 41.79 0.16
CA VAL A 56 19.43 41.61 0.25
C VAL A 56 19.73 40.38 1.12
N TRP A 57 20.15 39.28 0.50
CA TRP A 57 20.63 38.09 1.21
C TRP A 57 22.16 37.97 1.09
N ARG A 58 22.83 37.71 2.22
CA ARG A 58 24.23 37.25 2.23
C ARG A 58 24.22 35.72 2.23
N ALA A 59 24.67 35.10 1.14
CA ALA A 59 24.96 33.66 1.09
C ALA A 59 26.33 33.42 0.43
N PRO A 60 27.10 32.38 0.82
CA PRO A 60 28.49 32.23 0.38
C PRO A 60 28.69 31.59 -1.01
N THR A 61 27.66 31.02 -1.64
CA THR A 61 27.79 30.33 -2.95
C THR A 61 26.48 30.32 -3.76
N PRO A 62 26.54 30.23 -5.11
CA PRO A 62 25.36 30.29 -5.98
C PRO A 62 24.56 28.96 -6.00
N GLY A 63 23.23 29.05 -5.94
CA GLY A 63 22.29 27.93 -6.10
C GLY A 63 21.16 28.26 -7.08
N ARG A 64 20.58 27.25 -7.74
CA ARG A 64 19.45 27.40 -8.68
C ARG A 64 18.11 27.40 -7.93
N VAL A 65 17.18 28.26 -8.34
CA VAL A 65 15.80 28.33 -7.82
C VAL A 65 14.84 27.81 -8.90
N ARG A 66 13.85 26.98 -8.54
CA ARG A 66 12.81 26.45 -9.43
C ARG A 66 11.44 26.97 -8.98
N LEU A 67 10.66 27.53 -9.90
CA LEU A 67 9.31 28.07 -9.66
C LEU A 67 8.25 27.16 -10.29
N GLN A 68 7.07 27.03 -9.67
CA GLN A 68 5.98 26.17 -10.15
C GLN A 68 4.61 26.85 -9.94
N CYS A 69 3.75 26.86 -10.96
CA CYS A 69 2.35 27.34 -10.87
C CYS A 69 1.45 26.21 -10.30
N LEU A 70 0.54 26.54 -9.38
CA LEU A 70 -0.48 25.62 -8.83
C LEU A 70 -1.89 26.20 -9.08
N PRO A 71 -2.86 25.40 -9.55
CA PRO A 71 -4.24 25.86 -9.74
C PRO A 71 -4.99 26.04 -8.40
N GLU A 72 -5.86 27.05 -8.34
CA GLU A 72 -6.64 27.37 -7.14
C GLU A 72 -7.75 26.32 -6.89
N ALA A 73 -7.74 25.71 -5.69
CA ALA A 73 -8.80 24.81 -5.26
C ALA A 73 -10.09 25.62 -4.98
N VAL A 74 -11.16 25.33 -5.73
CA VAL A 74 -12.48 25.92 -5.55
C VAL A 74 -13.00 25.62 -4.14
N ARG A 75 -13.15 26.67 -3.31
CA ARG A 75 -13.78 26.56 -1.98
C ARG A 75 -15.26 26.22 -2.13
N ARG A 76 -15.68 25.04 -1.64
CA ARG A 76 -17.08 24.79 -1.26
C ARG A 76 -17.34 25.49 0.08
N SER A 77 -18.28 26.43 0.08
CA SER A 77 -18.88 27.01 1.27
C SER A 77 -19.95 26.07 1.85
N ASP A 78 -19.96 25.96 3.17
CA ASP A 78 -20.97 25.29 4.01
C ASP A 78 -21.55 26.34 5.00
N PRO A 79 -22.51 26.03 5.90
CA PRO A 79 -23.98 26.05 5.75
C PRO A 79 -24.67 27.11 6.63
N ARG A 80 -26.00 27.34 6.50
CA ARG A 80 -26.93 27.73 7.61
C ARG A 80 -28.44 27.81 7.25
N PRO A 81 -29.41 27.95 8.21
CA PRO A 81 -30.39 26.92 8.56
C PRO A 81 -31.89 27.33 8.45
N GLY A 82 -32.82 26.37 8.57
CA GLY A 82 -34.26 26.63 8.81
C GLY A 82 -35.10 25.37 9.07
N ARG A 83 -35.83 25.34 10.19
CA ARG A 83 -36.86 24.35 10.64
C ARG A 83 -38.25 25.03 10.58
N PRO A 84 -39.44 24.36 10.78
CA PRO A 84 -39.72 23.10 11.50
C PRO A 84 -40.75 22.12 10.84
N ALA A 85 -41.06 21.04 11.59
CA ALA A 85 -41.82 19.82 11.28
C ALA A 85 -43.37 19.98 11.13
N PRO A 86 -44.13 18.88 10.90
CA PRO A 86 -44.66 18.15 12.06
C PRO A 86 -44.66 16.61 11.96
N ALA A 87 -45.02 16.05 13.11
CA ALA A 87 -45.05 14.66 13.53
C ALA A 87 -45.93 13.70 12.71
N SER A 88 -45.57 12.42 12.74
CA SER A 88 -46.53 11.37 13.07
C SER A 88 -45.86 10.29 13.92
N ARG A 89 -46.47 10.05 15.08
CA ARG A 89 -46.33 8.82 15.87
C ARG A 89 -46.92 7.69 15.03
N GLU A 90 -46.33 6.50 15.11
CA GLU A 90 -47.12 5.34 15.51
C GLU A 90 -46.23 4.26 16.13
N ARG A 91 -46.81 3.66 17.16
CA ARG A 91 -46.25 2.74 18.14
C ARG A 91 -46.97 1.44 17.88
N PHE A 92 -46.29 0.30 17.70
CA PHE A 92 -46.90 -0.99 18.05
C PHE A 92 -45.83 -2.03 18.40
N THR A 93 -45.82 -2.34 19.69
CA THR A 93 -45.32 -3.56 20.34
C THR A 93 -46.14 -4.76 19.89
N TYR A 94 -45.53 -5.94 19.70
CA TYR A 94 -45.63 -7.06 20.66
C TYR A 94 -45.12 -8.43 20.13
N LEU A 95 -44.50 -9.16 21.07
CA LEU A 95 -44.53 -10.61 21.35
C LEU A 95 -44.18 -11.64 20.27
N GLY A 96 -43.20 -12.48 20.62
CA GLY A 96 -43.01 -13.78 19.98
C GLY A 96 -41.86 -14.61 20.57
N ARG A 97 -41.94 -15.01 21.84
CA ARG A 97 -41.19 -16.15 22.39
C ARG A 97 -42.02 -17.41 22.18
N PRO A 98 -41.42 -18.56 21.86
CA PRO A 98 -41.51 -19.63 22.85
C PRO A 98 -40.24 -20.48 23.01
N ARG A 99 -40.10 -21.01 24.24
CA ARG A 99 -39.73 -22.38 24.66
C ARG A 99 -38.81 -23.17 23.71
N GLY A 100 -37.64 -23.70 24.10
CA GLY A 100 -37.29 -24.36 25.36
C GLY A 100 -36.96 -25.84 25.06
N MET A 101 -35.71 -26.26 25.27
CA MET A 101 -35.20 -27.65 25.40
C MET A 101 -33.66 -27.50 25.51
N ASN A 102 -33.03 -27.47 26.68
CA ASN A 102 -32.80 -28.48 27.71
C ASN A 102 -32.06 -29.74 27.25
N LYS A 103 -30.84 -29.90 27.82
CA LYS A 103 -29.99 -31.11 27.94
C LYS A 103 -29.39 -31.59 26.61
N GLN A 104 -28.08 -31.82 26.50
CA GLN A 104 -27.28 -32.65 27.39
C GLN A 104 -25.84 -32.13 27.51
N ARG A 105 -25.35 -32.13 28.75
CA ARG A 105 -23.92 -32.14 29.07
C ARG A 105 -23.39 -33.53 28.74
N LEU A 106 -22.37 -33.63 27.88
CA LEU A 106 -21.48 -34.78 27.84
C LEU A 106 -20.11 -34.31 28.35
N THR A 107 -19.89 -34.51 29.65
CA THR A 107 -18.58 -34.48 30.28
C THR A 107 -17.88 -35.79 29.97
N PHE A 108 -16.89 -35.77 29.07
CA PHE A 108 -15.91 -36.84 28.95
C PHE A 108 -14.75 -36.55 29.90
N THR A 109 -14.83 -37.11 31.10
CA THR A 109 -13.70 -37.26 32.02
C THR A 109 -12.86 -38.45 31.56
N SER A 110 -11.72 -38.19 30.93
CA SER A 110 -10.68 -39.19 30.71
C SER A 110 -9.53 -38.92 31.67
N LEU A 111 -9.50 -39.67 32.77
CA LEU A 111 -8.31 -39.88 33.61
C LEU A 111 -7.29 -40.65 32.78
N ILE A 112 -6.11 -40.08 32.53
CA ILE A 112 -4.90 -40.86 32.20
C ILE A 112 -3.74 -40.35 33.05
N LEU A 113 -3.10 -41.33 33.69
CA LEU A 113 -2.07 -41.26 34.72
C LEU A 113 -0.84 -40.42 34.34
N LEU A 114 -0.38 -39.62 35.31
CA LEU A 114 1.02 -39.22 35.44
C LEU A 114 1.86 -40.41 35.95
N PRO A 115 3.02 -40.71 35.34
CA PRO A 115 4.18 -41.22 36.06
C PRO A 115 5.07 -40.05 36.51
N LEU A 116 5.16 -39.86 37.83
CA LEU A 116 6.19 -39.06 38.48
C LEU A 116 7.53 -39.78 38.33
N VAL A 117 8.40 -39.27 37.45
CA VAL A 117 9.84 -39.55 37.53
C VAL A 117 10.50 -38.31 38.11
N VAL A 118 10.80 -38.38 39.40
CA VAL A 118 11.76 -37.50 40.06
C VAL A 118 13.15 -37.97 39.63
N SER A 119 13.77 -37.23 38.72
CA SER A 119 15.20 -37.34 38.43
C SER A 119 15.87 -36.07 38.91
N CYS A 120 16.55 -36.17 40.05
CA CYS A 120 17.46 -35.14 40.55
C CYS A 120 18.78 -35.31 39.78
N GLY A 121 19.04 -34.43 38.83
CA GLY A 121 20.27 -34.36 38.06
C GLY A 121 20.64 -32.90 37.85
N SER A 122 21.45 -32.37 38.76
CA SER A 122 22.07 -31.06 38.65
C SER A 122 23.23 -31.12 37.65
N GLU A 123 22.96 -30.74 36.41
CA GLU A 123 23.98 -30.21 35.50
C GLU A 123 23.49 -28.87 34.97
N MET A 124 24.27 -27.82 35.25
CA MET A 124 24.11 -26.49 34.66
C MET A 124 24.48 -26.58 33.18
N GLY A 125 23.59 -27.15 32.37
CA GLY A 125 23.55 -26.95 30.94
C GLY A 125 22.62 -25.78 30.66
N SER A 126 23.16 -24.58 30.51
CA SER A 126 22.44 -23.46 29.90
C SER A 126 22.15 -23.83 28.45
N VAL A 127 21.05 -24.54 28.22
CA VAL A 127 20.47 -24.66 26.88
C VAL A 127 19.85 -23.31 26.60
N SER A 128 20.64 -22.43 26.00
CA SER A 128 20.11 -21.38 25.15
C SER A 128 19.34 -22.10 24.05
N VAL A 129 18.04 -22.33 24.28
CA VAL A 129 17.09 -22.50 23.19
C VAL A 129 16.92 -21.10 22.60
N GLY A 130 17.98 -20.59 21.97
CA GLY A 130 17.82 -19.59 20.95
C GLY A 130 16.90 -20.25 19.94
N SER A 131 15.64 -19.82 19.90
CA SER A 131 14.79 -19.99 18.73
C SER A 131 15.52 -19.28 17.61
N GLY A 132 16.47 -19.98 17.02
CA GLY A 132 17.30 -19.51 15.95
C GLY A 132 16.39 -19.26 14.77
N LEU A 133 16.53 -18.09 14.17
CA LEU A 133 15.90 -17.80 12.90
C LEU A 133 16.29 -18.92 11.93
N SER A 134 15.34 -19.75 11.52
CA SER A 134 15.55 -20.57 10.35
C SER A 134 15.43 -19.66 9.14
N THR A 135 16.38 -19.71 8.21
CA THR A 135 16.30 -18.96 6.94
C THR A 135 14.98 -19.26 6.20
N ASP A 136 14.45 -20.47 6.35
CA ASP A 136 13.18 -20.89 5.77
C ASP A 136 11.96 -20.20 6.40
N SER A 137 12.09 -19.65 7.61
CA SER A 137 10.99 -19.00 8.33
C SER A 137 10.81 -17.52 7.98
N VAL A 138 11.79 -16.90 7.32
CA VAL A 138 11.73 -15.50 6.87
C VAL A 138 11.62 -15.39 5.35
N THR A 139 12.22 -16.33 4.62
CA THR A 139 12.26 -16.29 3.15
C THR A 139 11.00 -16.86 2.49
N GLY A 140 10.64 -16.33 1.33
CA GLY A 140 9.43 -16.71 0.59
C GLY A 140 8.14 -16.30 1.30
N VAL A 141 8.24 -15.38 2.26
CA VAL A 141 7.12 -14.81 3.01
C VAL A 141 7.07 -13.32 2.72
N ARG A 142 5.89 -12.82 2.35
CA ARG A 142 5.63 -11.39 2.24
C ARG A 142 5.27 -10.85 3.62
N TRP A 143 6.06 -9.89 4.11
CA TRP A 143 5.93 -9.29 5.42
C TRP A 143 5.35 -7.88 5.26
N ALA A 144 4.20 -7.62 5.86
CA ALA A 144 3.67 -6.27 5.98
C ALA A 144 4.41 -5.55 7.12
N VAL A 145 4.85 -4.32 6.90
CA VAL A 145 5.40 -3.48 7.97
C VAL A 145 4.23 -2.92 8.76
N ASP A 146 4.13 -3.27 10.05
CA ASP A 146 3.06 -2.80 10.93
C ASP A 146 3.42 -1.46 11.59
N SER A 147 4.65 -1.36 12.08
CA SER A 147 5.15 -0.16 12.75
C SER A 147 6.67 -0.08 12.78
N LEU A 148 7.15 1.14 12.96
CA LEU A 148 8.55 1.46 13.19
C LEU A 148 8.70 2.15 14.54
N THR A 149 9.66 1.70 15.36
CA THR A 149 10.05 2.36 16.61
C THR A 149 11.46 2.90 16.44
N VAL A 150 11.62 4.23 16.54
CA VAL A 150 12.92 4.90 16.54
C VAL A 150 13.02 5.78 17.77
N ASP A 151 14.15 5.70 18.49
CA ASP A 151 14.37 6.46 19.74
C ASP A 151 13.22 6.30 20.77
N GLY A 152 12.65 5.10 20.84
CA GLY A 152 11.53 4.77 21.72
C GLY A 152 10.16 5.29 21.27
N LYS A 153 10.07 6.04 20.17
CA LYS A 153 8.80 6.50 19.59
C LYS A 153 8.31 5.53 18.51
N GLN A 154 7.17 4.88 18.77
CA GLN A 154 6.50 4.02 17.79
C GLN A 154 5.62 4.85 16.84
N THR A 155 5.75 4.57 15.55
CA THR A 155 4.96 5.15 14.46
C THR A 155 4.34 4.03 13.65
N ALA A 156 3.03 4.07 13.44
CA ALA A 156 2.34 3.11 12.58
C ALA A 156 2.80 3.26 11.13
N ALA A 157 2.94 2.15 10.43
CA ALA A 157 3.35 2.19 9.04
C ALA A 157 2.23 2.71 8.13
N PRO A 158 2.57 3.47 7.07
CA PRO A 158 1.66 3.74 5.96
C PRO A 158 1.20 2.42 5.34
N LYS A 159 0.00 2.44 4.77
CA LYS A 159 -0.52 1.27 4.04
C LYS A 159 0.42 0.90 2.89
N GLY A 160 0.68 -0.38 2.71
CA GLY A 160 1.54 -0.90 1.63
C GLY A 160 3.00 -1.06 1.95
N ALA A 161 3.46 -0.51 3.07
CA ALA A 161 4.80 -0.77 3.54
C ALA A 161 4.97 -2.28 3.75
N SER A 162 5.89 -2.90 3.02
CA SER A 162 6.05 -4.35 2.98
C SER A 162 7.44 -4.74 2.52
N LEU A 163 7.86 -5.98 2.78
CA LEU A 163 9.05 -6.57 2.18
C LEU A 163 8.89 -8.08 2.02
N GLU A 164 9.57 -8.62 1.02
CA GLU A 164 9.73 -10.06 0.83
C GLU A 164 11.22 -10.36 0.61
N ILE A 165 11.71 -11.39 1.28
CA ILE A 165 13.05 -11.93 1.04
C ILE A 165 12.88 -13.23 0.26
N GLY A 166 13.28 -13.23 -1.02
CA GLY A 166 13.27 -14.44 -1.84
C GLY A 166 14.26 -15.49 -1.33
N LYS A 167 14.07 -16.75 -1.70
CA LYS A 167 14.98 -17.87 -1.34
C LYS A 167 16.41 -17.69 -1.87
N ASN A 168 16.58 -16.85 -2.88
CA ASN A 168 17.87 -16.45 -3.45
C ASN A 168 18.50 -15.25 -2.70
N GLY A 169 17.90 -14.80 -1.60
CA GLY A 169 18.34 -13.64 -0.82
C GLY A 169 18.00 -12.29 -1.45
N LYS A 170 17.31 -12.23 -2.60
CA LYS A 170 16.87 -10.96 -3.20
C LYS A 170 15.68 -10.42 -2.43
N VAL A 171 15.72 -9.11 -2.17
CA VAL A 171 14.70 -8.42 -1.40
C VAL A 171 13.94 -7.49 -2.33
N HIS A 172 12.63 -7.57 -2.25
CA HIS A 172 11.70 -6.62 -2.87
C HIS A 172 10.84 -6.04 -1.76
N GLY A 173 10.68 -4.73 -1.72
CA GLY A 173 9.82 -4.12 -0.73
C GLY A 173 9.30 -2.75 -1.12
N SER A 174 8.43 -2.21 -0.28
CA SER A 174 7.84 -0.89 -0.38
C SER A 174 7.86 -0.20 0.98
N THR A 175 8.07 1.10 1.00
CA THR A 175 7.92 1.98 2.17
C THR A 175 6.50 2.56 2.28
N GLY A 176 5.60 2.19 1.36
CA GLY A 176 4.24 2.70 1.24
C GLY A 176 4.04 3.62 0.04
N CYS A 177 5.01 4.50 -0.25
CA CYS A 177 5.06 5.29 -1.49
C CYS A 177 6.17 4.76 -2.41
N ASN A 178 7.39 4.64 -1.87
CA ASN A 178 8.55 4.20 -2.63
C ASN A 178 8.76 2.69 -2.62
N ASN A 179 9.36 2.16 -3.67
CA ASN A 179 9.76 0.77 -3.78
C ASN A 179 11.26 0.65 -3.56
N PHE A 180 11.70 -0.47 -3.00
CA PHE A 180 13.11 -0.74 -2.78
C PHE A 180 13.50 -2.17 -3.15
N ARG A 181 14.78 -2.32 -3.46
CA ARG A 181 15.43 -3.61 -3.72
C ARG A 181 16.71 -3.70 -2.93
N ALA A 182 17.04 -4.87 -2.42
CA ALA A 182 18.30 -5.14 -1.72
C ALA A 182 18.71 -6.62 -1.87
N THR A 183 19.84 -6.99 -1.30
CA THR A 183 20.22 -8.39 -1.05
C THR A 183 20.32 -8.60 0.45
N ALA A 184 19.63 -9.60 0.99
CA ALA A 184 19.69 -9.97 2.40
C ALA A 184 20.80 -11.01 2.64
N LYS A 185 21.69 -10.73 3.58
CA LYS A 185 22.59 -11.72 4.17
C LYS A 185 22.08 -12.11 5.55
N MET A 186 21.94 -13.41 5.79
CA MET A 186 21.42 -13.94 7.04
C MET A 186 22.50 -14.76 7.75
N THR A 187 22.85 -14.36 8.97
CA THR A 187 23.89 -15.03 9.77
C THR A 187 23.47 -15.05 11.24
N GLY A 188 23.44 -16.22 11.87
CA GLY A 188 23.25 -16.34 13.33
C GLY A 188 21.97 -15.68 13.86
N GLY A 189 20.89 -15.68 13.06
CA GLY A 189 19.62 -15.03 13.38
C GLY A 189 19.60 -13.51 13.21
N SER A 190 20.61 -12.94 12.57
CA SER A 190 20.62 -11.55 12.12
C SER A 190 20.45 -11.46 10.61
N ILE A 191 19.91 -10.34 10.16
CA ILE A 191 19.74 -9.98 8.75
C ILE A 191 20.49 -8.68 8.51
N THR A 192 21.28 -8.62 7.43
CA THR A 192 21.88 -7.38 6.92
C THR A 192 21.40 -7.17 5.49
N PHE A 193 20.87 -5.99 5.19
CA PHE A 193 20.48 -5.61 3.84
C PHE A 193 21.62 -4.88 3.14
N GLU A 194 22.08 -5.41 2.01
CA GLU A 194 23.17 -4.87 1.22
C GLU A 194 22.70 -4.36 -0.13
N GLY A 195 23.37 -3.31 -0.63
CA GLY A 195 23.09 -2.75 -1.95
C GLY A 195 21.66 -2.27 -2.11
N ALA A 196 21.08 -1.72 -1.04
CA ALA A 196 19.70 -1.24 -1.05
C ALA A 196 19.56 -0.03 -1.99
N GLY A 197 18.58 -0.09 -2.89
CA GLY A 197 18.21 1.02 -3.77
C GLY A 197 16.73 1.28 -3.69
N PHE A 198 16.36 2.55 -3.55
CA PHE A 198 14.98 3.03 -3.39
C PHE A 198 14.57 3.88 -4.60
N THR A 199 13.30 3.88 -4.95
CA THR A 199 12.73 4.89 -5.85
C THR A 199 12.54 6.21 -5.09
N GLU A 200 12.37 7.31 -5.83
CA GLU A 200 12.13 8.65 -5.27
C GLU A 200 10.87 9.28 -5.87
N MET A 201 9.71 8.69 -5.54
CA MET A 201 8.38 9.18 -5.83
C MET A 201 7.87 10.04 -4.67
N ALA A 202 7.05 11.04 -5.00
CA ALA A 202 6.36 11.87 -4.03
C ALA A 202 4.89 11.44 -3.94
N CYS A 203 4.43 11.09 -2.73
CA CYS A 203 3.03 10.77 -2.44
C CYS A 203 2.50 11.73 -1.37
N ASP A 204 1.23 12.12 -1.50
CA ASP A 204 0.60 13.06 -0.56
C ASP A 204 0.22 12.40 0.79
N ASP A 205 0.00 11.08 0.79
CA ASP A 205 -0.56 10.30 1.90
C ASP A 205 0.49 9.52 2.70
N VAL A 206 1.75 9.55 2.29
CA VAL A 206 2.85 8.84 2.95
C VAL A 206 3.83 9.85 3.56
N PRO A 207 4.02 9.86 4.90
CA PRO A 207 4.96 10.78 5.52
C PRO A 207 6.41 10.47 5.13
N LEU A 208 7.11 11.43 4.52
CA LEU A 208 8.54 11.32 4.18
C LEU A 208 9.40 10.90 5.38
N ALA A 209 9.10 11.43 6.57
CA ALA A 209 9.82 11.08 7.79
C ALA A 209 9.72 9.60 8.15
N PHE A 210 8.61 8.93 7.83
CA PHE A 210 8.50 7.48 8.02
C PHE A 210 9.39 6.74 7.03
N GLU A 211 9.38 7.13 5.75
CA GLU A 211 10.22 6.50 4.72
C GLU A 211 11.71 6.64 5.06
N ASP A 212 12.16 7.84 5.45
CA ASP A 212 13.55 8.12 5.83
C ASP A 212 13.98 7.28 7.05
N SER A 213 13.10 7.16 8.04
CA SER A 213 13.38 6.39 9.25
C SER A 213 13.43 4.89 8.93
N LEU A 214 12.48 4.37 8.16
CA LEU A 214 12.45 2.97 7.77
C LEU A 214 13.66 2.62 6.90
N HIS A 215 14.01 3.46 5.93
CA HIS A 215 15.22 3.33 5.13
C HIS A 215 16.45 3.25 6.05
N SER A 216 16.64 4.25 6.91
CA SER A 216 17.81 4.34 7.79
C SER A 216 17.91 3.14 8.74
N THR A 217 16.80 2.65 9.29
CA THR A 217 16.78 1.45 10.13
C THR A 217 17.14 0.19 9.33
N LEU A 218 16.60 0.02 8.13
CA LEU A 218 16.87 -1.17 7.30
C LEU A 218 18.30 -1.21 6.77
N THR A 219 18.91 -0.07 6.46
CA THR A 219 20.26 0.02 5.88
C THR A 219 21.36 0.37 6.88
N GLY A 220 20.98 0.70 8.12
CA GLY A 220 21.90 1.13 9.18
C GLY A 220 22.84 0.04 9.71
N GLY A 221 22.66 -1.22 9.31
CA GLY A 221 23.59 -2.30 9.61
C GLY A 221 22.91 -3.63 9.91
N ARG A 222 23.42 -4.31 10.94
CA ARG A 222 22.92 -5.62 11.38
C ARG A 222 21.59 -5.45 12.10
N LEU A 223 20.60 -6.26 11.71
CA LEU A 223 19.32 -6.36 12.38
C LEU A 223 19.19 -7.73 13.03
N GLU A 224 19.04 -7.78 14.35
CA GLU A 224 18.59 -8.99 15.02
C GLU A 224 17.15 -9.28 14.62
N ALA A 225 16.92 -10.45 14.03
CA ALA A 225 15.59 -10.87 13.64
C ALA A 225 15.01 -11.81 14.72
N ARG A 226 13.72 -11.67 14.99
CA ARG A 226 12.98 -12.54 15.91
C ARG A 226 11.61 -12.82 15.33
N ILE A 227 11.27 -14.10 15.20
CA ILE A 227 9.92 -14.54 14.84
C ILE A 227 9.18 -14.96 16.09
N LYS A 228 7.97 -14.42 16.29
CA LYS A 228 7.07 -14.82 17.38
C LYS A 228 5.62 -14.62 16.96
N GLY A 229 4.80 -15.66 17.10
CA GLY A 229 3.35 -15.56 16.90
C GLY A 229 2.91 -15.14 15.50
N GLY A 230 3.65 -15.51 14.44
CA GLY A 230 3.36 -15.10 13.05
C GLY A 230 3.81 -13.68 12.70
N GLY A 231 4.57 -13.02 13.58
CA GLY A 231 5.21 -11.74 13.31
C GLY A 231 6.73 -11.88 13.28
N LEU A 232 7.37 -11.00 12.51
CA LEU A 232 8.80 -10.78 12.45
C LEU A 232 9.12 -9.44 13.11
N THR A 233 10.12 -9.40 13.99
CA THR A 233 10.67 -8.16 14.50
C THR A 233 12.13 -8.07 14.09
N LEU A 234 12.50 -6.96 13.45
CA LEU A 234 13.89 -6.61 13.15
C LEU A 234 14.32 -5.54 14.15
N THR A 235 15.43 -5.76 14.86
CA THR A 235 15.95 -4.84 15.88
C THR A 235 17.37 -4.44 15.51
N SER A 236 17.64 -3.14 15.39
CA SER A 236 18.98 -2.61 15.18
C SER A 236 19.83 -2.66 16.45
N ASP A 237 21.14 -2.45 16.28
CA ASP A 237 22.06 -2.32 17.41
C ASP A 237 21.75 -1.10 18.31
N SER A 238 21.12 -0.05 17.76
CA SER A 238 20.61 1.12 18.53
C SER A 238 19.32 0.82 19.31
N GLY A 239 18.70 -0.33 19.07
CA GLY A 239 17.42 -0.71 19.68
C GLY A 239 16.18 -0.23 18.93
N ASP A 240 16.35 0.38 17.74
CA ASP A 240 15.25 0.69 16.83
C ASP A 240 14.62 -0.61 16.31
N LYS A 241 13.31 -0.60 16.07
CA LYS A 241 12.58 -1.82 15.75
C LYS A 241 11.62 -1.64 14.60
N VAL A 242 11.63 -2.59 13.68
CA VAL A 242 10.59 -2.78 12.67
C VAL A 242 9.75 -3.97 13.10
N GLN A 243 8.46 -3.73 13.35
CA GLN A 243 7.49 -4.80 13.57
C GLN A 243 6.82 -5.14 12.26
N LEU A 244 6.79 -6.42 11.92
CA LEU A 244 6.18 -6.93 10.73
C LEU A 244 5.25 -8.11 11.05
N SER A 245 4.19 -8.22 10.28
CA SER A 245 3.27 -9.35 10.31
C SER A 245 3.35 -10.11 8.99
N GLU A 246 3.19 -11.42 9.04
CA GLU A 246 3.02 -12.20 7.82
C GLU A 246 1.79 -11.67 7.07
N GLU A 247 2.03 -11.14 5.88
CA GLU A 247 0.95 -10.61 5.06
C GLU A 247 0.16 -11.79 4.52
N LYS A 248 -1.06 -11.93 5.02
CA LYS A 248 -1.98 -12.92 4.47
C LYS A 248 -2.18 -12.58 2.99
N PRO A 249 -2.22 -13.59 2.10
CA PRO A 249 -2.52 -13.36 0.70
C PRO A 249 -3.75 -12.45 0.58
N ALA A 250 -3.68 -11.50 -0.38
CA ALA A 250 -4.77 -10.57 -0.67
C ALA A 250 -6.11 -11.26 -0.48
N GLN A 251 -7.04 -10.61 0.23
CA GLN A 251 -8.35 -11.20 0.48
C GLN A 251 -9.16 -11.21 -0.83
N LEU A 252 -8.83 -12.15 -1.71
CA LEU A 252 -9.36 -12.28 -3.06
C LEU A 252 -10.86 -12.60 -3.03
N TYR A 253 -11.28 -13.35 -2.02
CA TYR A 253 -12.64 -13.86 -1.89
C TYR A 253 -13.58 -12.85 -1.25
N GLY A 254 -14.81 -12.79 -1.77
CA GLY A 254 -15.89 -11.99 -1.20
C GLY A 254 -15.76 -10.48 -1.43
N ILE A 255 -14.73 -10.04 -2.16
CA ILE A 255 -14.54 -8.65 -2.57
C ILE A 255 -15.01 -8.50 -4.02
N LYS A 256 -15.75 -7.42 -4.29
CA LYS A 256 -16.02 -6.97 -5.65
C LYS A 256 -14.88 -6.09 -6.11
N TRP A 257 -14.00 -6.64 -6.93
CA TRP A 257 -12.88 -5.94 -7.53
C TRP A 257 -13.36 -5.19 -8.76
N THR A 258 -13.15 -3.87 -8.81
CA THR A 258 -13.41 -3.03 -9.97
C THR A 258 -12.10 -2.86 -10.73
N VAL A 259 -12.11 -3.13 -12.03
CA VAL A 259 -10.90 -3.06 -12.86
C VAL A 259 -10.67 -1.62 -13.28
N ASP A 260 -9.45 -1.14 -13.06
CA ASP A 260 -9.06 0.26 -13.30
C ASP A 260 -8.16 0.38 -14.55
N ALA A 261 -7.35 -0.63 -14.83
CA ALA A 261 -6.47 -0.66 -16.00
C ALA A 261 -6.23 -2.07 -16.54
N LEU A 262 -5.93 -2.14 -17.83
CA LEU A 262 -5.27 -3.30 -18.44
C LEU A 262 -3.75 -3.14 -18.27
N VAL A 263 -3.06 -4.22 -17.94
CA VAL A 263 -1.61 -4.24 -17.75
C VAL A 263 -0.97 -5.01 -18.91
N ASP A 264 0.13 -4.49 -19.44
CA ASP A 264 0.99 -5.19 -20.39
C ASP A 264 2.44 -5.10 -19.86
N ASP A 265 2.95 -6.24 -19.41
CA ASP A 265 4.12 -6.38 -18.55
C ASP A 265 4.03 -5.51 -17.29
N ASN A 266 4.52 -4.28 -17.36
CA ASN A 266 4.52 -3.30 -16.27
C ASN A 266 3.90 -1.95 -16.66
N THR A 267 3.25 -1.89 -17.83
CA THR A 267 2.62 -0.67 -18.32
C THR A 267 1.12 -0.77 -18.13
N ALA A 268 0.57 0.09 -17.27
CA ALA A 268 -0.87 0.20 -17.08
C ALA A 268 -1.48 1.11 -18.15
N ARG A 269 -2.52 0.62 -18.83
CA ARG A 269 -3.35 1.37 -19.78
C ARG A 269 -4.77 1.47 -19.25
N ALA A 270 -5.26 2.71 -19.14
CA ALA A 270 -6.62 2.99 -18.70
C ALA A 270 -7.66 2.31 -19.62
N LEU A 271 -8.80 1.95 -19.03
CA LEU A 271 -9.94 1.42 -19.77
C LEU A 271 -10.56 2.49 -20.69
N PRO A 272 -11.18 2.10 -21.81
CA PRO A 272 -11.82 3.05 -22.71
C PRO A 272 -13.04 3.74 -22.05
N PRO A 273 -13.45 4.93 -22.54
CA PRO A 273 -14.64 5.60 -22.07
C PRO A 273 -15.87 4.67 -22.08
N GLY A 274 -16.63 4.68 -20.99
CA GLY A 274 -17.81 3.85 -20.82
C GLY A 274 -17.55 2.43 -20.30
N ALA A 275 -16.30 2.03 -20.08
CA ALA A 275 -15.92 0.82 -19.34
C ALA A 275 -15.73 1.06 -17.83
N ASP A 276 -15.45 2.31 -17.45
CA ASP A 276 -15.22 2.73 -16.07
C ASP A 276 -16.37 2.30 -15.14
N GLY A 277 -16.03 1.69 -14.00
CA GLY A 277 -16.95 1.09 -13.04
C GLY A 277 -17.80 -0.09 -13.54
N LYS A 278 -17.72 -0.45 -14.83
CA LYS A 278 -18.50 -1.55 -15.43
C LYS A 278 -17.72 -2.85 -15.57
N VAL A 279 -16.39 -2.78 -15.55
CA VAL A 279 -15.53 -3.96 -15.53
C VAL A 279 -15.25 -4.32 -14.08
N TRP A 280 -15.70 -5.50 -13.65
CA TRP A 280 -15.53 -5.95 -12.27
C TRP A 280 -15.57 -7.47 -12.18
N PHE A 281 -15.02 -8.02 -11.10
CA PHE A 281 -15.14 -9.43 -10.78
C PHE A 281 -15.25 -9.68 -9.28
N THR A 282 -15.71 -10.87 -8.94
CA THR A 282 -15.83 -11.40 -7.58
C THR A 282 -15.42 -12.86 -7.61
N LEU A 283 -14.79 -13.31 -6.54
CA LEU A 283 -14.51 -14.73 -6.32
C LEU A 283 -15.23 -15.20 -5.06
N ASP A 284 -16.08 -16.20 -5.19
CA ASP A 284 -16.76 -16.79 -4.03
C ASP A 284 -16.05 -18.06 -3.56
N LYS A 285 -15.69 -18.09 -2.28
CA LYS A 285 -14.95 -19.21 -1.67
C LYS A 285 -15.81 -20.45 -1.48
N LYS A 286 -17.12 -20.29 -1.23
CA LYS A 286 -18.01 -21.40 -0.88
C LYS A 286 -18.43 -22.20 -2.11
N SER A 287 -18.72 -21.51 -3.20
CA SER A 287 -19.15 -22.09 -4.47
C SER A 287 -18.00 -22.28 -5.47
N SER A 288 -16.80 -21.77 -5.17
CA SER A 288 -15.65 -21.80 -6.08
C SER A 288 -15.98 -21.20 -7.45
N ARG A 289 -16.66 -20.04 -7.44
CA ARG A 289 -17.12 -19.36 -8.66
C ARG A 289 -16.46 -18.02 -8.85
N PHE A 290 -15.96 -17.79 -10.06
CA PHE A 290 -15.64 -16.47 -10.58
C PHE A 290 -16.88 -15.89 -11.24
N THR A 291 -17.26 -14.67 -10.88
CA THR A 291 -18.37 -13.94 -11.50
C THR A 291 -17.95 -12.51 -11.76
N GLY A 292 -18.26 -11.98 -12.94
CA GLY A 292 -17.89 -10.62 -13.28
C GLY A 292 -18.63 -10.04 -14.45
N SER A 293 -18.21 -8.83 -14.80
CA SER A 293 -18.59 -8.08 -15.98
C SER A 293 -17.32 -7.66 -16.70
N LEU A 294 -17.26 -7.92 -18.00
CA LEU A 294 -16.14 -7.56 -18.88
C LEU A 294 -16.40 -6.21 -19.58
N GLY A 295 -17.24 -5.37 -18.99
CA GLY A 295 -17.68 -4.07 -19.53
C GLY A 295 -18.96 -4.16 -20.34
N CYS A 296 -19.04 -5.10 -21.29
CA CYS A 296 -20.25 -5.36 -22.09
C CYS A 296 -20.99 -6.62 -21.65
N ASN A 297 -20.28 -7.75 -21.59
CA ASN A 297 -20.85 -9.05 -21.25
C ASN A 297 -20.54 -9.47 -19.81
N ARG A 298 -21.46 -10.24 -19.23
CA ARG A 298 -21.20 -10.93 -17.96
C ARG A 298 -20.38 -12.18 -18.24
N VAL A 299 -19.53 -12.52 -17.28
CA VAL A 299 -18.72 -13.74 -17.30
C VAL A 299 -18.94 -14.52 -16.00
N THR A 300 -18.97 -15.84 -16.13
CA THR A 300 -18.94 -16.77 -15.00
C THR A 300 -18.04 -17.94 -15.31
N ALA A 301 -17.34 -18.47 -14.31
CA ALA A 301 -16.55 -19.68 -14.44
C ALA A 301 -16.43 -20.38 -13.09
N GLN A 302 -16.13 -21.68 -13.12
CA GLN A 302 -15.55 -22.33 -11.94
C GLN A 302 -14.13 -21.83 -11.75
N ALA A 303 -13.71 -21.63 -10.50
CA ALA A 303 -12.40 -21.10 -10.17
C ALA A 303 -11.70 -21.98 -9.15
N THR A 304 -10.44 -22.29 -9.45
CA THR A 304 -9.53 -22.95 -8.51
C THR A 304 -8.44 -21.95 -8.16
N VAL A 305 -8.23 -21.71 -6.86
CA VAL A 305 -7.12 -20.89 -6.36
C VAL A 305 -6.18 -21.78 -5.57
N ARG A 306 -4.94 -21.87 -6.02
CA ARG A 306 -3.86 -22.64 -5.38
C ARG A 306 -2.52 -21.99 -5.66
N ASP A 307 -1.64 -22.00 -4.66
CA ASP A 307 -0.24 -21.60 -4.80
C ASP A 307 -0.04 -20.22 -5.43
N GLY A 308 -0.83 -19.22 -5.02
CA GLY A 308 -0.74 -17.86 -5.56
C GLY A 308 -1.28 -17.69 -6.98
N HIS A 309 -1.99 -18.70 -7.51
CA HIS A 309 -2.56 -18.67 -8.86
C HIS A 309 -4.06 -18.94 -8.86
N ILE A 310 -4.76 -18.32 -9.82
CA ILE A 310 -6.15 -18.57 -10.17
C ILE A 310 -6.18 -19.33 -11.50
N THR A 311 -6.94 -20.41 -11.57
CA THR A 311 -7.23 -21.13 -12.81
C THR A 311 -8.74 -21.20 -12.97
N LEU A 312 -9.24 -20.71 -14.10
CA LEU A 312 -10.66 -20.74 -14.42
C LEU A 312 -10.97 -21.95 -15.32
N GLY A 313 -12.10 -22.58 -15.05
CA GLY A 313 -12.70 -23.53 -15.97
C GLY A 313 -13.30 -22.84 -17.19
N PRO A 314 -14.09 -23.57 -18.01
CA PRO A 314 -14.74 -22.99 -19.18
C PRO A 314 -15.53 -21.71 -18.85
N LEU A 315 -15.28 -20.65 -19.62
CA LEU A 315 -15.95 -19.37 -19.43
C LEU A 315 -17.38 -19.43 -19.98
N GLY A 316 -18.36 -19.13 -19.14
CA GLY A 316 -19.72 -18.83 -19.55
C GLY A 316 -19.90 -17.32 -19.69
N THR A 317 -20.14 -16.84 -20.91
CA THR A 317 -20.35 -15.41 -21.20
C THR A 317 -21.73 -15.13 -21.79
N THR A 318 -22.26 -13.94 -21.54
CA THR A 318 -23.38 -13.42 -22.34
C THR A 318 -22.90 -13.00 -23.73
N ARG A 319 -23.81 -12.84 -24.69
CA ARG A 319 -23.49 -12.44 -26.08
C ARG A 319 -24.22 -11.14 -26.50
N ARG A 320 -24.06 -10.11 -25.69
CA ARG A 320 -24.50 -8.74 -25.99
C ARG A 320 -23.51 -8.07 -26.93
N MET A 321 -24.03 -7.19 -27.78
CA MET A 321 -23.22 -6.35 -28.65
C MET A 321 -23.10 -4.95 -28.03
N CYS A 322 -21.89 -4.44 -27.97
CA CYS A 322 -21.59 -3.08 -27.49
C CYS A 322 -20.65 -2.36 -28.47
N SER A 323 -20.19 -1.16 -28.11
CA SER A 323 -19.19 -0.43 -28.89
C SER A 323 -17.89 -1.23 -29.08
N GLY A 324 -17.19 -0.96 -30.18
CA GLY A 324 -15.93 -1.66 -30.51
C GLY A 324 -14.92 -1.65 -29.37
N ALA A 325 -14.72 -0.49 -28.72
CA ALA A 325 -13.79 -0.35 -27.59
C ALA A 325 -14.14 -1.23 -26.38
N LEU A 326 -15.45 -1.40 -26.08
CA LEU A 326 -15.89 -2.29 -25.00
C LEU A 326 -15.68 -3.76 -25.37
N MET A 327 -15.94 -4.11 -26.64
CA MET A 327 -15.71 -5.47 -27.14
C MET A 327 -14.22 -5.82 -27.19
N GLU A 328 -13.34 -4.87 -27.47
CA GLU A 328 -11.88 -5.07 -27.41
C GLU A 328 -11.39 -5.30 -25.98
N THR A 329 -11.87 -4.50 -25.02
CA THR A 329 -11.60 -4.70 -23.60
C THR A 329 -12.09 -6.08 -23.14
N GLU A 330 -13.29 -6.47 -23.58
CA GLU A 330 -13.85 -7.78 -23.29
C GLU A 330 -12.97 -8.93 -23.82
N ARG A 331 -12.46 -8.83 -25.05
CA ARG A 331 -11.55 -9.87 -25.62
C ARG A 331 -10.26 -9.97 -24.83
N ALA A 332 -9.60 -8.84 -24.54
CA ALA A 332 -8.38 -8.83 -23.75
C ALA A 332 -8.58 -9.48 -22.38
N MET A 333 -9.70 -9.19 -21.73
CA MET A 333 -10.07 -9.82 -20.46
C MET A 333 -10.35 -11.32 -20.62
N GLN A 334 -11.09 -11.75 -21.65
CA GLN A 334 -11.35 -13.17 -21.89
C GLN A 334 -10.06 -13.94 -22.14
N ASP A 335 -9.11 -13.36 -22.87
CA ASP A 335 -7.82 -13.98 -23.15
C ASP A 335 -7.01 -14.18 -21.86
N LEU A 336 -6.96 -13.16 -20.99
CA LEU A 336 -6.37 -13.27 -19.64
C LEU A 336 -7.06 -14.34 -18.80
N LEU A 337 -8.40 -14.35 -18.78
CA LEU A 337 -9.20 -15.26 -17.95
C LEU A 337 -9.08 -16.74 -18.37
N GLN A 338 -8.57 -17.02 -19.57
CA GLN A 338 -8.27 -18.37 -20.04
C GLN A 338 -6.86 -18.86 -19.67
N LYS A 339 -6.03 -18.00 -19.06
CA LYS A 339 -4.67 -18.35 -18.63
C LYS A 339 -4.63 -18.88 -17.20
N LYS A 340 -3.45 -19.35 -16.81
CA LYS A 340 -3.07 -19.47 -15.40
C LYS A 340 -2.68 -18.07 -14.91
N ILE A 341 -3.42 -17.54 -13.95
CA ILE A 341 -3.32 -16.14 -13.53
C ILE A 341 -2.58 -16.10 -12.20
N ALA A 342 -1.42 -15.45 -12.15
CA ALA A 342 -0.81 -15.04 -10.89
C ALA A 342 -1.59 -13.85 -10.32
N TYR A 343 -1.79 -13.83 -9.00
CA TYR A 343 -2.42 -12.69 -8.34
C TYR A 343 -1.51 -12.14 -7.25
N GLU A 344 -1.40 -10.82 -7.20
CA GLU A 344 -0.63 -10.10 -6.19
C GLU A 344 -1.45 -8.90 -5.73
N GLY A 345 -1.43 -8.59 -4.43
CA GLY A 345 -2.17 -7.45 -3.92
C GLY A 345 -2.40 -7.47 -2.42
N ASP A 346 -3.07 -6.43 -1.95
CA ASP A 346 -3.47 -6.23 -0.55
C ASP A 346 -4.94 -5.77 -0.48
N HIS A 347 -5.34 -5.18 0.65
CA HIS A 347 -6.69 -4.67 0.85
C HIS A 347 -7.05 -3.41 0.03
N ARG A 348 -6.12 -2.81 -0.70
CA ARG A 348 -6.31 -1.59 -1.52
C ARG A 348 -6.36 -1.87 -3.01
N GLY A 349 -5.78 -2.98 -3.46
CA GLY A 349 -5.70 -3.29 -4.87
C GLY A 349 -5.17 -4.70 -5.12
N ILE A 350 -5.52 -5.23 -6.28
CA ILE A 350 -5.03 -6.50 -6.78
C ILE A 350 -4.61 -6.35 -8.24
N THR A 351 -3.49 -6.97 -8.58
CA THR A 351 -3.03 -7.18 -9.93
C THR A 351 -3.20 -8.65 -10.28
N LEU A 352 -3.82 -8.93 -11.43
CA LEU A 352 -3.92 -10.26 -12.00
C LEU A 352 -3.08 -10.31 -13.26
N THR A 353 -2.13 -11.24 -13.34
CA THR A 353 -1.17 -11.33 -14.45
C THR A 353 -1.19 -12.73 -15.05
N GLY A 354 -1.37 -12.82 -16.36
CA GLY A 354 -1.24 -14.05 -17.13
C GLY A 354 0.22 -14.42 -17.38
N ASP A 355 0.44 -15.64 -17.86
CA ASP A 355 1.77 -16.17 -18.22
C ASP A 355 2.47 -15.40 -19.37
N ASN A 356 1.71 -14.63 -20.14
CA ASN A 356 2.17 -13.80 -21.25
C ASN A 356 2.51 -12.35 -20.86
N GLY A 357 2.51 -12.00 -19.56
CA GLY A 357 2.77 -10.65 -19.08
C GLY A 357 1.56 -9.70 -19.14
N GLN A 358 0.46 -10.10 -19.79
CA GLN A 358 -0.76 -9.30 -19.82
C GLN A 358 -1.56 -9.49 -18.55
N GLY A 359 -2.28 -8.46 -18.13
CA GLY A 359 -2.99 -8.48 -16.87
C GLY A 359 -4.01 -7.37 -16.68
N ILE A 360 -4.42 -7.21 -15.43
CA ILE A 360 -5.26 -6.10 -14.97
C ILE A 360 -4.79 -5.62 -13.61
N SER A 361 -5.03 -4.35 -13.34
CA SER A 361 -5.10 -3.82 -11.98
C SER A 361 -6.55 -3.55 -11.61
N ALA A 362 -6.91 -3.84 -10.36
CA ALA A 362 -8.24 -3.64 -9.84
C ALA A 362 -8.19 -3.18 -8.39
N THR A 363 -9.15 -2.36 -7.99
CA THR A 363 -9.32 -1.89 -6.62
C THR A 363 -10.64 -2.40 -6.03
N PRO A 364 -10.79 -2.47 -4.69
CA PRO A 364 -12.06 -2.82 -4.08
C PRO A 364 -13.14 -1.81 -4.50
N GLY A 365 -14.19 -2.29 -5.14
CA GLY A 365 -15.38 -1.49 -5.43
C GLY A 365 -16.18 -1.23 -4.15
N ASN A 366 -16.70 0.00 -4.03
CA ASN A 366 -17.67 0.38 -2.99
C ASN A 366 -19.02 -0.32 -3.14
#